data_AF-A0A352F1V2-F1
#
_entry.id   AF-A0A352F1V2-F1
#
_cell.length_a   1.000
_cell.length_b   1.000
_cell.length_c   1.000
_cell.angle_alpha   90.00
_cell.angle_beta   90.00
_cell.angle_gamma   90.00
#
_symmetry.space_group_name_H-M   'P 1'
#
loop_
_entity.id
_entity.type
_entity.pdbx_description
1 polymer ?
#
loop_
_entity_poly.entity_id
_entity_poly.type
_entity_poly.pdbx_seq_one_letter_code
_entity_poly.pdbx_strand_id
1 'polypeptide(L)'
;MQRIAAFFIIAVVLFPVTASAQSRKRTTTKSSRSSAAPKASDVERAGAQHVADQIKTLTKFIYLLGGVAKGLEGVDDAARRNEASPAIIDQAAKNKATVRNSIQNVREGLDKLEIDFRTTPELQRYYIKLAGVASGAANAEDQAAANQFDKAGRTLLDVVNRLTDVLLEMR
;
A
#
# COMPACT_ATOMS: atom_id res chain seq x y z
N MET A 1 -20.05 -82.01 30.71
CA MET A 1 -21.31 -81.57 30.07
C MET A 1 -20.94 -80.59 28.96
N GLN A 2 -20.44 -81.09 27.83
CA GLN A 2 -21.22 -81.43 26.61
C GLN A 2 -21.65 -80.15 25.86
N ARG A 3 -21.25 -79.79 24.64
CA ARG A 3 -20.60 -80.41 23.47
C ARG A 3 -20.01 -79.23 22.65
N ILE A 4 -18.74 -79.17 22.26
CA ILE A 4 -18.14 -79.80 21.08
C ILE A 4 -18.93 -79.58 19.79
N ALA A 5 -18.26 -78.95 18.83
CA ALA A 5 -18.44 -79.01 17.37
C ALA A 5 -19.74 -78.42 16.80
N ALA A 6 -19.61 -77.35 16.02
CA ALA A 6 -19.51 -77.52 14.56
C ALA A 6 -19.36 -76.17 13.83
N PHE A 7 -18.56 -76.18 12.77
CA PHE A 7 -18.47 -75.20 11.66
C PHE A 7 -17.62 -73.93 11.87
N PHE A 8 -16.31 -74.05 12.10
CA PHE A 8 -15.29 -73.89 11.04
C PHE A 8 -15.70 -74.35 9.62
N ILE A 9 -15.36 -73.52 8.63
CA ILE A 9 -15.32 -73.85 7.18
C ILE A 9 -16.70 -73.88 6.52
N ILE A 10 -17.08 -72.79 5.83
CA ILE A 10 -17.63 -72.80 4.47
C ILE A 10 -17.50 -71.38 3.90
N ALA A 11 -16.64 -71.30 2.88
CA ALA A 11 -16.55 -70.31 1.81
C ALA A 11 -16.19 -68.85 2.19
N VAL A 12 -14.99 -68.28 2.01
CA VAL A 12 -13.96 -68.39 0.94
C VAL A 12 -14.56 -68.61 -0.44
N VAL A 13 -14.22 -67.74 -1.38
CA VAL A 13 -14.79 -67.60 -2.73
C VAL A 13 -15.95 -66.62 -2.75
N LEU A 14 -15.63 -65.36 -2.98
CA LEU A 14 -16.08 -64.59 -4.15
C LEU A 14 -15.29 -63.27 -4.19
N PHE A 15 -14.08 -63.35 -4.74
CA PHE A 15 -13.40 -62.20 -5.33
C PHE A 15 -14.26 -61.65 -6.49
N PRO A 16 -14.20 -60.35 -6.76
CA PRO A 16 -13.39 -59.97 -7.92
C PRO A 16 -12.29 -58.97 -7.56
N VAL A 17 -11.08 -59.37 -7.95
CA VAL A 17 -9.88 -58.54 -8.04
C VAL A 17 -10.12 -57.49 -9.11
N THR A 18 -10.34 -56.24 -8.74
CA THR A 18 -10.26 -55.12 -9.69
C THR A 18 -8.80 -54.74 -9.85
N ALA A 19 -8.15 -55.37 -10.84
CA ALA A 19 -6.85 -54.98 -11.33
C ALA A 19 -6.96 -53.60 -12.00
N SER A 20 -6.74 -52.53 -11.23
CA SER A 20 -6.50 -51.20 -11.78
C SER A 20 -5.02 -51.11 -12.18
N ALA A 21 -4.73 -51.56 -13.41
CA ALA A 21 -3.47 -51.28 -14.09
C ALA A 21 -3.41 -49.78 -14.45
N GLN A 22 -3.14 -48.93 -13.45
CA GLN A 22 -2.99 -47.50 -13.68
C GLN A 22 -1.57 -47.23 -14.18
N SER A 23 -1.48 -47.08 -15.50
CA SER A 23 -0.30 -46.68 -16.25
C SER A 23 0.43 -45.55 -15.53
N ARG A 24 1.73 -45.78 -15.29
CA ARG A 24 2.67 -44.85 -14.69
C ARG A 24 2.91 -43.69 -15.67
N LYS A 25 1.98 -42.74 -15.75
CA LYS A 25 2.30 -41.41 -16.31
C LYS A 25 3.22 -40.73 -15.32
N ARG A 26 4.50 -40.70 -15.67
CA ARG A 26 5.53 -39.86 -15.06
C ARG A 26 5.12 -38.40 -15.31
N THR A 27 4.22 -37.89 -14.48
CA THR A 27 4.03 -36.45 -14.33
C THR A 27 5.31 -35.97 -13.69
N THR A 28 6.15 -35.32 -14.48
CA THR A 28 7.24 -34.51 -13.97
C THR A 28 6.59 -33.46 -13.07
N THR A 29 6.61 -33.70 -11.76
CA THR A 29 6.40 -32.64 -10.78
C THR A 29 7.45 -31.59 -11.12
N LYS A 30 7.01 -30.53 -11.80
CA LYS A 30 7.82 -29.34 -12.03
C LYS A 30 8.11 -28.84 -10.63
N SER A 31 9.31 -29.19 -10.14
CA SER A 31 9.86 -28.69 -8.89
C SER A 31 9.58 -27.19 -8.92
N SER A 32 8.68 -26.75 -8.03
CA SER A 32 8.55 -25.34 -7.75
C SER A 32 9.94 -24.96 -7.29
N ARG A 33 10.68 -24.23 -8.13
CA ARG A 33 11.89 -23.55 -7.69
C ARG A 33 11.46 -22.82 -6.44
N SER A 34 11.95 -23.28 -5.30
CA SER A 34 11.96 -22.49 -4.08
C SER A 34 12.51 -21.15 -4.51
N SER A 35 11.67 -20.11 -4.49
CA SER A 35 12.11 -18.77 -4.78
C SER A 35 13.21 -18.49 -3.78
N ALA A 36 14.46 -18.50 -4.26
CA ALA A 36 15.60 -18.09 -3.44
C ALA A 36 15.23 -16.75 -2.80
N ALA A 37 15.50 -16.60 -1.50
CA ALA A 37 15.26 -15.35 -0.81
C ALA A 37 15.84 -14.19 -1.63
N PRO A 38 15.08 -13.09 -1.81
CA PRO A 38 15.55 -11.97 -2.61
C PRO A 38 16.90 -11.49 -2.09
N LYS A 39 17.80 -11.11 -3.00
CA LYS A 39 19.10 -10.56 -2.58
C LYS A 39 18.86 -9.22 -1.90
N ALA A 40 19.72 -8.87 -0.94
CA ALA A 40 19.62 -7.58 -0.26
C ALA A 40 19.56 -6.39 -1.24
N SER A 41 20.33 -6.46 -2.34
CA SER A 41 20.30 -5.46 -3.42
C SER A 41 18.95 -5.32 -4.11
N ASP A 42 18.19 -6.42 -4.22
CA ASP A 42 16.86 -6.41 -4.84
C ASP A 42 15.84 -5.76 -3.91
N VAL A 43 15.96 -5.99 -2.60
CA VAL A 43 15.14 -5.37 -1.55
C VAL A 43 15.41 -3.86 -1.48
N GLU A 44 16.68 -3.45 -1.47
CA GLU A 44 17.05 -2.03 -1.50
C GLU A 44 16.51 -1.33 -2.75
N ARG A 45 16.64 -1.96 -3.93
CA ARG A 45 16.10 -1.41 -5.18
C ARG A 45 14.58 -1.28 -5.16
N ALA A 46 13.87 -2.25 -4.58
CA ALA A 46 12.44 -2.17 -4.40
C ALA A 46 12.06 -1.03 -3.44
N GLY A 47 12.76 -0.88 -2.32
CA GLY A 47 12.56 0.24 -1.39
C GLY A 47 12.77 1.60 -2.07
N ALA A 48 13.84 1.75 -2.85
CA ALA A 48 14.12 2.97 -3.61
C ALA A 48 13.02 3.28 -4.63
N GLN A 49 12.50 2.25 -5.30
CA GLN A 49 11.37 2.40 -6.22
C GLN A 49 10.12 2.92 -5.50
N HIS A 50 9.81 2.38 -4.31
CA HIS A 50 8.66 2.83 -3.52
C HIS A 50 8.80 4.30 -3.09
N VAL A 51 10.00 4.71 -2.63
CA VAL A 51 10.29 6.12 -2.31
C VAL A 51 10.09 7.01 -3.53
N ALA A 52 10.62 6.61 -4.68
CA ALA A 52 10.48 7.35 -5.94
C ALA A 52 9.02 7.50 -6.38
N ASP A 53 8.19 6.47 -6.17
CA ASP A 53 6.78 6.51 -6.53
C ASP A 53 5.97 7.42 -5.58
N GLN A 54 6.34 7.49 -4.29
CA GLN A 54 5.78 8.50 -3.38
C GLN A 54 6.17 9.92 -3.82
N ILE A 55 7.43 10.17 -4.14
CA ILE A 55 7.88 11.49 -4.65
C ILE A 55 7.06 11.92 -5.87
N LYS A 56 6.87 11.04 -6.85
CA LYS A 56 6.06 11.34 -8.05
C LYS A 56 4.62 11.66 -7.69
N THR A 57 4.03 10.89 -6.77
CA THR A 57 2.65 11.06 -6.34
C THR A 57 2.47 12.41 -5.63
N LEU A 58 3.32 12.72 -4.65
CA LEU A 58 3.29 14.00 -3.95
C LEU A 58 3.54 15.17 -4.89
N THR A 59 4.53 15.10 -5.78
CA THR A 59 4.88 16.21 -6.68
C THR A 59 3.72 16.52 -7.65
N LYS A 60 3.08 15.49 -8.21
CA LYS A 60 1.88 15.65 -9.05
C LYS A 60 0.73 16.28 -8.26
N PHE A 61 0.50 15.79 -7.04
CA PHE A 61 -0.52 16.33 -6.17
C PHE A 61 -0.27 17.81 -5.86
N ILE A 62 0.95 18.19 -5.47
CA ILE A 62 1.31 19.57 -5.14
C ILE A 62 1.15 20.50 -6.34
N TYR A 63 1.56 20.06 -7.54
CA TYR A 63 1.36 20.83 -8.77
C TYR A 63 -0.13 21.11 -9.04
N LEU A 64 -0.98 20.08 -8.90
CA LEU A 64 -2.42 20.22 -9.07
C LEU A 64 -3.06 21.06 -7.95
N LEU A 65 -2.60 20.88 -6.71
CA LEU A 65 -3.06 21.63 -5.55
C LEU A 65 -2.80 23.13 -5.71
N GLY A 66 -1.65 23.53 -6.27
CA GLY A 66 -1.32 24.95 -6.46
C GLY A 66 -2.36 25.72 -7.28
N GLY A 67 -2.98 25.07 -8.28
CA GLY A 67 -4.08 25.67 -9.04
C GLY A 67 -5.39 25.70 -8.26
N VAL A 68 -5.70 24.63 -7.53
CA VAL A 68 -6.96 24.50 -6.77
C VAL A 68 -6.97 25.43 -5.55
N ALA A 69 -5.89 25.51 -4.79
CA ALA A 69 -5.79 26.29 -3.55
C ALA A 69 -6.05 27.79 -3.79
N LYS A 70 -5.45 28.38 -4.84
CA LYS A 70 -5.71 29.78 -5.21
C LYS A 70 -7.17 30.04 -5.57
N GLY A 71 -7.81 29.09 -6.26
CA GLY A 71 -9.23 29.19 -6.58
C GLY A 71 -10.13 29.11 -5.34
N LEU A 72 -9.76 28.28 -4.37
CA LEU A 72 -10.52 28.11 -3.13
C LEU A 72 -10.50 29.36 -2.24
N GLU A 73 -9.35 30.04 -2.12
CA GLU A 73 -9.24 31.28 -1.33
C GLU A 73 -10.13 32.39 -1.90
N GLY A 74 -10.12 32.57 -3.22
CA GLY A 74 -10.98 33.56 -3.88
C GLY A 74 -12.47 33.27 -3.74
N VAL A 75 -12.86 31.98 -3.78
CA VAL A 75 -14.26 31.58 -3.57
C VAL A 75 -14.70 31.79 -2.12
N ASP A 76 -13.85 31.49 -1.13
CA ASP A 76 -14.19 31.69 0.28
C ASP A 76 -14.42 33.16 0.62
N ASP A 77 -13.61 34.07 0.08
CA ASP A 77 -13.79 35.51 0.29
C ASP A 77 -15.04 36.03 -0.42
N ALA A 78 -15.31 35.58 -1.65
CA ALA A 78 -16.55 35.92 -2.37
C ALA A 78 -17.79 35.36 -1.66
N ALA A 79 -17.72 34.14 -1.11
CA ALA A 79 -18.81 33.54 -0.35
C ALA A 79 -19.10 34.33 0.94
N ARG A 80 -18.06 34.77 1.68
CA ARG A 80 -18.22 35.64 2.85
C ARG A 80 -18.89 36.98 2.53
N ARG A 81 -18.69 37.48 1.31
CA ARG A 81 -19.30 38.72 0.82
C ARG A 81 -20.67 38.53 0.16
N ASN A 82 -21.18 37.28 0.07
CA ASN A 82 -22.37 36.91 -0.69
C ASN A 82 -22.27 37.23 -2.20
N GLU A 83 -21.05 37.22 -2.74
CA GLU A 83 -20.73 37.52 -4.15
C GLU A 83 -20.53 36.24 -5.00
N ALA A 84 -20.51 35.06 -4.37
CA ALA A 84 -20.40 33.77 -5.05
C ALA A 84 -21.77 33.12 -5.30
N SER A 85 -21.96 32.54 -6.48
CA SER A 85 -23.18 31.76 -6.76
C SER A 85 -23.18 30.43 -5.99
N PRO A 86 -24.36 29.87 -5.67
CA PRO A 86 -24.45 28.57 -4.98
C PRO A 86 -23.66 27.45 -5.68
N ALA A 87 -23.68 27.43 -7.01
CA ALA A 87 -22.94 26.43 -7.80
C ALA A 87 -21.42 26.53 -7.60
N ILE A 88 -20.88 27.74 -7.46
CA ILE A 88 -19.44 27.97 -7.19
C ILE A 88 -19.08 27.52 -5.77
N ILE A 89 -19.94 27.80 -4.80
CA ILE A 89 -19.75 27.38 -3.40
C ILE A 89 -19.75 25.85 -3.29
N ASP A 90 -20.71 25.18 -3.94
CA ASP A 90 -20.80 23.72 -3.95
C ASP A 90 -19.57 23.08 -4.62
N GLN A 91 -19.09 23.67 -5.72
CA GLN A 91 -17.88 23.18 -6.38
C GLN A 91 -16.64 23.37 -5.52
N ALA A 92 -16.52 24.50 -4.81
CA ALA A 92 -15.41 24.72 -3.88
C ALA A 92 -15.44 23.72 -2.72
N ALA A 93 -16.62 23.41 -2.16
CA ALA A 93 -16.77 22.39 -1.13
C ALA A 93 -16.32 21.01 -1.61
N LYS A 94 -16.70 20.61 -2.83
CA LYS A 94 -16.25 19.35 -3.46
C LYS A 94 -14.74 19.33 -3.65
N ASN A 95 -14.17 20.41 -4.19
CA ASN A 95 -12.73 20.52 -4.41
C ASN A 95 -11.96 20.41 -3.08
N LYS A 96 -12.43 21.07 -2.00
CA LYS A 96 -11.85 20.96 -0.66
C LYS A 96 -11.87 19.52 -0.15
N ALA A 97 -13.00 18.83 -0.31
CA ALA A 97 -13.11 17.42 0.07
C ALA A 97 -12.13 16.53 -0.71
N THR A 98 -12.03 16.73 -2.03
CA THR A 98 -11.07 16.00 -2.87
C THR A 98 -9.62 16.24 -2.43
N VAL A 99 -9.26 17.48 -2.11
CA VAL A 99 -7.93 17.82 -1.63
C VAL A 99 -7.63 17.13 -0.30
N ARG A 100 -8.54 17.19 0.67
CA ARG A 100 -8.37 16.53 1.98
C ARG A 100 -8.19 15.02 1.83
N ASN A 101 -9.07 14.38 1.05
CA ASN A 101 -8.96 12.94 0.78
C ASN A 101 -7.64 12.57 0.11
N SER A 102 -7.13 13.43 -0.78
CA SER A 102 -5.84 13.21 -1.44
C SER A 102 -4.68 13.30 -0.45
N ILE A 103 -4.72 14.25 0.50
CA ILE A 103 -3.70 14.38 1.55
C ILE A 103 -3.75 13.19 2.51
N GLN A 104 -4.95 12.73 2.88
CA GLN A 104 -5.11 11.53 3.69
C GLN A 104 -4.49 10.30 3.01
N ASN A 105 -4.75 10.10 1.71
CA ASN A 105 -4.13 9.00 0.94
C ASN A 105 -2.60 9.09 0.92
N VAL A 106 -2.06 10.32 0.83
CA VAL A 106 -0.61 10.55 0.92
C VAL A 106 -0.08 10.15 2.30
N ARG A 107 -0.74 10.58 3.39
CA ARG A 107 -0.36 10.19 4.76
C ARG A 107 -0.32 8.67 4.91
N GLU A 108 -1.38 7.99 4.50
CA GLU A 108 -1.48 6.52 4.59
C GLU A 108 -0.37 5.82 3.78
N GLY A 109 -0.04 6.34 2.60
CA GLY A 109 1.07 5.84 1.79
C GLY A 109 2.43 6.01 2.46
N LEU A 110 2.64 7.13 3.16
CA LEU A 110 3.88 7.41 3.89
C LEU A 110 3.98 6.64 5.22
N ASP A 111 2.88 6.45 5.92
CA ASP A 111 2.81 5.56 7.09
C ASP A 111 3.23 4.14 6.69
N LYS A 112 2.69 3.63 5.58
CA LYS A 112 3.07 2.31 5.05
C LYS A 112 4.55 2.27 4.69
N LEU A 113 5.06 3.30 4.01
CA LEU A 113 6.47 3.38 3.62
C LEU A 113 7.40 3.36 4.85
N GLU A 114 7.07 4.12 5.89
CA GLU A 114 7.84 4.12 7.14
C GLU A 114 7.82 2.75 7.82
N ILE A 115 6.67 2.09 7.89
CA ILE A 115 6.54 0.76 8.45
C ILE A 115 7.39 -0.24 7.67
N ASP A 116 7.33 -0.22 6.34
CA ASP A 116 8.09 -1.13 5.47
C ASP A 116 9.61 -0.96 5.69
N PHE A 117 10.10 0.28 5.76
CA PHE A 117 11.52 0.60 6.00
C PHE A 117 11.97 0.23 7.42
N ARG A 118 11.11 0.41 8.42
CA ARG A 118 11.42 0.07 9.81
C ARG A 118 11.50 -1.44 10.04
N THR A 119 10.63 -2.20 9.38
CA THR A 119 10.45 -3.63 9.60
C THR A 119 11.30 -4.51 8.69
N THR A 120 11.85 -3.96 7.60
CA THR A 120 12.70 -4.67 6.66
C THR A 120 14.18 -4.45 7.01
N PRO A 121 14.94 -5.47 7.46
CA PRO A 121 16.32 -5.32 7.93
C PRO A 121 17.24 -4.59 6.95
N GLU A 122 17.12 -4.90 5.66
CA GLU A 122 17.91 -4.31 4.58
C GLU A 122 17.65 -2.80 4.41
N LEU A 123 16.47 -2.31 4.83
CA LEU A 123 16.06 -0.93 4.69
C LEU A 123 16.26 -0.09 5.97
N GLN A 124 16.53 -0.72 7.11
CA GLN A 124 16.58 -0.05 8.41
C GLN A 124 17.61 1.09 8.48
N ARG A 125 18.73 0.99 7.76
CA ARG A 125 19.74 2.07 7.69
C ARG A 125 19.17 3.37 7.11
N TYR A 126 18.22 3.28 6.19
CA TYR A 126 17.59 4.44 5.55
C TYR A 126 16.39 4.96 6.35
N TYR A 127 15.80 4.12 7.22
CA TYR A 127 14.65 4.50 8.04
C TYR A 127 14.92 5.74 8.89
N ILE A 128 16.12 5.92 9.43
CA ILE A 128 16.46 7.10 10.26
C ILE A 128 16.23 8.41 9.50
N LYS A 129 16.56 8.44 8.20
CA LYS A 129 16.33 9.62 7.36
C LYS A 129 14.89 9.73 6.89
N LEU A 130 14.18 8.62 6.78
CA LEU A 130 12.76 8.60 6.45
C LEU A 130 11.85 8.98 7.63
N ALA A 131 12.23 8.66 8.87
CA ALA A 131 11.35 8.70 10.05
C ALA A 131 10.72 10.09 10.31
N GLY A 132 9.41 10.19 10.21
CA GLY A 132 8.67 11.44 10.38
C GLY A 132 8.19 12.08 9.06
N VAL A 133 8.41 11.45 7.90
CA VAL A 133 7.71 11.84 6.66
C VAL A 133 6.20 11.67 6.80
N ALA A 134 5.75 10.61 7.50
CA ALA A 134 4.34 10.38 7.76
C ALA A 134 3.75 11.39 8.73
N SER A 135 4.51 11.79 9.76
CA SER A 135 4.14 12.91 10.64
C SER A 135 4.05 14.24 9.89
N GLY A 136 4.96 14.50 8.94
CA GLY A 136 4.86 15.66 8.06
C GLY A 136 3.57 15.67 7.24
N ALA A 137 3.16 14.53 6.70
CA ALA A 137 1.89 14.41 5.99
C ALA A 137 0.66 14.54 6.90
N ALA A 138 0.71 14.02 8.13
CA ALA A 138 -0.34 14.24 9.13
C ALA A 138 -0.49 15.73 9.47
N ASN A 139 0.61 16.46 9.64
CA ASN A 139 0.57 17.90 9.84
C ASN A 139 -0.06 18.64 8.64
N ALA A 140 0.19 18.19 7.41
CA ALA A 140 -0.44 18.75 6.22
C ALA A 140 -1.95 18.43 6.16
N GLU A 141 -2.35 17.23 6.61
CA GLU A 141 -3.76 16.84 6.74
C GLU A 141 -4.51 17.76 7.71
N ASP A 142 -3.94 18.01 8.89
CA ASP A 142 -4.50 18.93 9.89
C ASP A 142 -4.64 20.36 9.35
N GLN A 143 -3.62 20.84 8.62
CA GLN A 143 -3.66 22.15 7.97
C GLN A 143 -4.77 22.22 6.92
N ALA A 144 -4.95 21.18 6.11
CA ALA A 144 -6.02 21.11 5.12
C ALA A 144 -7.42 21.00 5.76
N ALA A 145 -7.53 20.31 6.89
CA ALA A 145 -8.75 20.30 7.71
C ALA A 145 -9.11 21.70 8.21
N ALA A 146 -8.10 22.50 8.57
CA ALA A 146 -8.22 23.91 8.95
C ALA A 146 -8.37 24.89 7.76
N ASN A 147 -8.57 24.39 6.52
CA ASN A 147 -8.62 25.18 5.28
C ASN A 147 -7.32 25.94 4.93
N GLN A 148 -6.18 25.56 5.51
CA GLN A 148 -4.86 26.14 5.23
C GLN A 148 -4.15 25.39 4.09
N PHE A 149 -4.75 25.38 2.90
CA PHE A 149 -4.27 24.55 1.78
C PHE A 149 -2.89 24.96 1.23
N ASP A 150 -2.57 26.26 1.20
CA ASP A 150 -1.22 26.72 0.82
C ASP A 150 -0.16 26.21 1.80
N LYS A 151 -0.44 26.32 3.11
CA LYS A 151 0.44 25.83 4.16
C LYS A 151 0.63 24.31 4.06
N ALA A 152 -0.46 23.57 3.84
CA ALA A 152 -0.43 22.12 3.65
C ALA A 152 0.46 21.74 2.47
N GLY A 153 0.34 22.46 1.34
CA GLY A 153 1.20 22.26 0.17
C GLY A 153 2.69 22.48 0.48
N ARG A 154 3.03 23.52 1.25
CA ARG A 154 4.42 23.78 1.68
C ARG A 154 4.96 22.69 2.60
N THR A 155 4.16 22.25 3.58
CA THR A 155 4.55 21.13 4.44
C THR A 155 4.79 19.85 3.63
N LEU A 156 3.98 19.57 2.60
CA LEU A 156 4.20 18.44 1.72
C LEU A 156 5.44 18.59 0.83
N LEU A 157 5.85 19.80 0.47
CA LEU A 157 7.13 20.03 -0.22
C LEU A 157 8.32 19.62 0.66
N ASP A 158 8.29 19.92 1.97
CA ASP A 158 9.33 19.48 2.90
C ASP A 158 9.41 17.95 2.97
N VAL A 159 8.26 17.27 2.95
CA VAL A 159 8.18 15.81 2.86
C VAL A 159 8.82 15.29 1.56
N VAL A 160 8.53 15.94 0.41
CA VAL A 160 9.15 15.58 -0.88
C VAL A 160 10.67 15.71 -0.83
N ASN A 161 11.19 16.80 -0.25
CA ASN A 161 12.63 17.01 -0.11
C ASN A 161 13.27 15.88 0.70
N ARG A 162 12.65 15.51 1.82
CA ARG A 162 13.13 14.43 2.68
C ARG A 162 13.10 13.06 2.01
N LEU A 163 12.03 12.74 1.27
CA LEU A 163 11.98 11.53 0.46
C LEU A 163 13.07 11.51 -0.61
N THR A 164 13.36 12.67 -1.21
CA THR A 164 14.42 12.82 -2.21
C THR A 164 15.78 12.55 -1.61
N ASP A 165 16.06 13.08 -0.41
CA ASP A 165 17.31 12.80 0.32
C ASP A 165 17.49 11.30 0.60
N VAL A 166 16.43 10.63 1.05
CA VAL A 166 16.44 9.17 1.25
C VAL A 166 16.74 8.44 -0.07
N LEU A 167 16.10 8.84 -1.17
CA LEU A 167 16.33 8.22 -2.48
C LEU A 167 17.78 8.38 -2.95
N LEU A 168 18.41 9.51 -2.66
CA LEU A 168 19.82 9.76 -2.99
C LEU A 168 20.76 8.87 -2.19
N GLU A 169 20.45 8.58 -0.92
CA GLU A 169 21.25 7.69 -0.07
C GLU A 169 21.17 6.20 -0.49
N MET A 170 20.07 5.80 -1.14
CA MET A 170 19.85 4.44 -1.62
C MET A 170 20.52 4.14 -2.96
N ARG A 171 21.18 5.14 -3.59
CA ARG A 171 21.73 5.04 -4.94
C ARG A 171 23.22 4.72 -4.98
#